data_AF-A0A930YNN4-F1
#
_entry.id   AF-A0A930YNN4-F1
#
_cell.length_a   1.000
_cell.length_b   1.000
_cell.length_c   1.000
_cell.angle_alpha   90.00
_cell.angle_beta   90.00
_cell.angle_gamma   90.00
#
_symmetry.space_group_name_H-M   'P 1'
#
loop_
_entity.id
_entity.type
_entity.pdbx_description
1 polymer ?
#
loop_
_entity_poly.entity_id
_entity_poly.type
_entity_poly.pdbx_seq_one_letter_code
_entity_poly.pdbx_strand_id
1 'polypeptide(L)'
;MDNDNRRRRSMLLYVLLAIVVYLVINQGLLPNVTKSQVQDVSYSQFLSDVKDGKVKKVDLNEGTKVIRFTEGEGDSEKIYTTKAFPHDVDLVKTLQDKGVDFSATIPDPTANLWMSILIEFG
;
A
#
# COMPACT_ATOMS: atom_id res chain seq x y z
N MET A 1 30.64 44.60 -30.69
CA MET A 1 29.52 43.63 -30.81
C MET A 1 29.63 42.67 -29.63
N ASP A 2 29.39 43.15 -28.40
CA ASP A 2 29.87 42.45 -27.18
C ASP A 2 28.78 42.18 -26.14
N ASN A 3 27.52 42.50 -26.46
CA ASN A 3 26.39 42.36 -25.53
C ASN A 3 25.60 41.05 -25.70
N ASP A 4 25.76 40.35 -26.83
CA ASP A 4 24.99 39.12 -27.10
C ASP A 4 25.53 37.91 -26.32
N ASN A 5 26.86 37.87 -26.10
CA ASN A 5 27.51 36.78 -25.36
C ASN A 5 27.23 36.82 -23.84
N ARG A 6 27.00 38.01 -23.26
CA ARG A 6 26.59 38.15 -21.85
C ARG A 6 25.14 37.72 -21.63
N ARG A 7 24.24 38.08 -22.56
CA ARG A 7 22.83 37.63 -22.53
C ARG A 7 22.72 36.11 -22.68
N ARG A 8 23.46 35.50 -23.62
CA ARG A 8 23.48 34.04 -23.81
C ARG A 8 24.08 33.30 -22.61
N ARG A 9 25.15 33.80 -21.99
CA ARG A 9 25.68 33.24 -20.72
C ARG A 9 24.70 33.32 -19.56
N SER A 10 23.97 34.43 -19.45
CA SER A 10 22.93 34.58 -18.42
C SER A 10 21.75 33.64 -18.66
N MET A 11 21.30 33.47 -19.91
CA MET A 11 20.29 32.47 -20.26
C MET A 11 20.74 31.04 -19.94
N LEU A 12 21.99 30.70 -20.22
CA LEU A 12 22.54 29.38 -19.87
C LEU A 12 22.53 29.11 -18.37
N LEU A 13 22.77 30.14 -17.53
CA LEU A 13 22.67 30.02 -16.08
C LEU A 13 21.23 29.76 -15.61
N TYR A 14 20.24 30.42 -16.21
CA TYR A 14 18.83 30.15 -15.91
C TYR A 14 18.38 28.75 -16.36
N VAL A 15 18.86 28.29 -17.52
CA VAL A 15 18.60 26.92 -18.02
C VAL A 15 19.24 25.89 -17.09
N LEU A 16 20.48 26.10 -16.64
CA LEU A 16 21.13 25.23 -15.66
C LEU A 16 20.40 25.22 -14.31
N LEU A 17 19.96 26.37 -13.82
CA LEU A 17 19.17 26.48 -12.60
C LEU A 17 17.84 25.71 -12.73
N ALA A 18 17.16 25.84 -13.86
CA ALA A 18 15.92 25.13 -14.14
C ALA A 18 16.13 23.60 -14.19
N ILE A 19 17.26 23.12 -14.74
CA ILE A 19 17.63 21.69 -14.73
C ILE A 19 17.87 21.21 -13.29
N VAL A 20 18.60 21.99 -12.48
CA VAL A 20 18.83 21.64 -11.07
C VAL A 20 17.51 21.59 -10.30
N VAL A 21 16.64 22.58 -10.47
CA VAL A 21 15.31 22.61 -9.85
C VAL A 21 14.44 21.43 -10.32
N TYR A 22 14.46 21.10 -11.61
CA TYR A 22 13.75 19.94 -12.16
C TYR A 22 14.23 18.60 -11.57
N LEU A 23 15.55 18.43 -11.41
CA LEU A 23 16.12 17.23 -10.79
C LEU A 23 15.75 17.11 -9.30
N VAL A 24 15.69 18.23 -8.57
CA VAL A 24 15.26 18.28 -7.16
C VAL A 24 13.77 17.97 -7.03
N ILE A 25 12.95 18.51 -7.93
CA ILE A 25 11.51 18.23 -7.98
C ILE A 25 11.27 16.74 -8.28
N ASN A 26 12.02 16.12 -9.19
CA ASN A 26 11.88 14.69 -9.49
C ASN A 26 12.24 13.77 -8.31
N GLN A 27 13.19 14.17 -7.46
CA GLN A 27 13.54 13.39 -6.25
C GLN A 27 12.63 13.70 -5.05
N GLY A 28 12.16 14.93 -4.91
CA GLY A 28 11.27 15.33 -3.81
C GLY A 28 9.79 15.00 -4.04
N LEU A 29 9.38 14.77 -5.29
CA LEU A 29 8.03 14.37 -5.66
C LEU A 29 7.84 12.87 -5.81
N LEU A 30 8.90 12.06 -5.76
CA LEU A 30 8.73 10.67 -5.38
C LEU A 30 8.28 10.74 -3.93
N PRO A 31 6.98 10.54 -3.64
CA PRO A 31 6.64 10.35 -2.24
C PRO A 31 7.49 9.13 -1.85
N ASN A 32 8.01 9.10 -0.63
CA ASN A 32 8.23 7.81 0.01
C ASN A 32 6.84 7.16 0.13
N VAL A 33 6.27 6.75 -1.00
CA VAL A 33 5.32 5.66 -1.08
C VAL A 33 6.19 4.50 -0.69
N THR A 34 6.36 4.36 0.62
CA THR A 34 6.22 3.08 1.29
C THR A 34 4.88 2.57 0.78
N LYS A 35 4.89 2.03 -0.44
CA LYS A 35 3.85 1.14 -0.90
C LYS A 35 3.96 0.07 0.15
N SER A 36 3.08 0.09 1.15
CA SER A 36 2.80 -1.09 1.94
C SER A 36 2.63 -2.16 0.88
N GLN A 37 3.65 -3.01 0.74
CA GLN A 37 3.79 -3.83 -0.44
C GLN A 37 2.76 -4.93 -0.23
N VAL A 38 1.52 -4.65 -0.61
CA VAL A 38 0.39 -5.57 -0.48
C VAL A 38 0.75 -6.75 -1.36
N GLN A 39 1.31 -7.76 -0.72
CA GLN A 39 1.80 -8.94 -1.39
C GLN A 39 0.74 -10.02 -1.24
N ASP A 40 0.21 -10.45 -2.39
CA ASP A 40 -0.67 -11.59 -2.45
C ASP A 40 0.13 -12.87 -2.18
N VAL A 41 -0.25 -13.57 -1.11
CA VAL A 41 0.36 -14.82 -0.68
C VAL A 41 -0.68 -15.93 -0.62
N SER A 42 -0.22 -17.18 -0.69
CA SER A 42 -1.10 -18.33 -0.54
C SER A 42 -1.59 -18.49 0.90
N TYR A 43 -2.74 -19.13 1.07
CA TYR A 43 -3.30 -19.40 2.39
C TYR A 43 -2.37 -20.25 3.26
N SER A 44 -1.66 -21.21 2.66
CA SER A 44 -0.68 -22.04 3.36
C SER A 44 0.50 -21.22 3.88
N GLN A 45 0.95 -20.21 3.13
CA GLN A 45 2.02 -19.31 3.54
C GLN A 45 1.56 -18.47 4.74
N PHE A 46 0.37 -17.87 4.65
CA PHE A 46 -0.25 -17.15 5.77
C PHE A 46 -0.34 -18.01 7.03
N LEU A 47 -0.84 -19.25 6.94
CA LEU A 47 -0.90 -20.17 8.07
C LEU A 47 0.47 -20.46 8.67
N SER A 48 1.51 -20.57 7.83
CA SER A 48 2.89 -20.74 8.31
C SER A 48 3.36 -19.50 9.06
N ASP A 49 3.11 -18.31 8.53
CA ASP A 49 3.55 -17.05 9.15
C ASP A 49 2.81 -16.75 10.45
N VAL A 50 1.53 -17.14 10.57
CA VAL A 50 0.77 -17.15 11.82
C VAL A 50 1.40 -18.12 12.83
N LYS A 51 1.73 -19.34 12.39
CA LYS A 51 2.36 -20.35 13.26
C LYS A 51 3.75 -19.93 13.74
N ASP A 52 4.50 -19.25 12.89
CA ASP A 52 5.83 -18.70 13.18
C ASP A 52 5.76 -17.45 14.08
N GLY A 53 4.57 -16.89 14.34
CA GLY A 53 4.39 -15.73 15.19
C GLY A 53 4.84 -14.41 14.55
N LYS A 54 4.92 -14.36 13.21
CA LYS A 54 5.28 -13.14 12.46
C LYS A 54 4.09 -12.19 12.31
N VAL A 55 2.88 -12.74 12.34
CA VAL A 55 1.63 -12.01 12.14
C VAL A 55 1.17 -11.37 13.45
N LYS A 56 0.89 -10.07 13.41
CA LYS A 56 0.37 -9.32 14.57
C LYS A 56 -1.12 -9.03 14.49
N LYS A 57 -1.60 -8.72 13.29
CA LYS A 57 -2.99 -8.36 13.03
C LYS A 57 -3.55 -9.08 11.83
N VAL A 58 -4.81 -9.48 11.91
CA VAL A 58 -5.56 -10.12 10.83
C VAL A 58 -6.94 -9.47 10.68
N ASP A 59 -7.22 -8.94 9.50
CA ASP A 59 -8.52 -8.40 9.10
C ASP A 59 -9.16 -9.32 8.06
N LEU A 60 -10.31 -9.91 8.40
CA LEU A 60 -11.13 -10.66 7.46
C LEU A 60 -12.18 -9.75 6.84
N ASN A 61 -12.20 -9.67 5.51
CA ASN A 61 -13.28 -9.02 4.77
C ASN A 61 -14.37 -10.05 4.46
N GLU A 62 -15.54 -9.94 5.10
CA GLU A 62 -16.63 -10.92 4.91
C GLU A 62 -17.22 -10.90 3.49
N GLY A 63 -17.24 -9.72 2.84
CA GLY A 63 -17.80 -9.58 1.50
C GLY A 63 -16.93 -10.20 0.40
N THR A 64 -15.62 -10.00 0.46
CA THR A 64 -14.68 -10.51 -0.56
C THR A 64 -13.99 -11.81 -0.16
N LYS A 65 -14.16 -12.27 1.09
CA LYS A 65 -13.43 -13.40 1.68
C LYS A 65 -11.91 -13.24 1.61
N VAL A 66 -11.43 -12.00 1.60
CA VAL A 66 -10.00 -11.68 1.61
C VAL A 66 -9.56 -11.47 3.05
N ILE A 67 -8.47 -12.13 3.41
CA ILE A 67 -7.78 -11.96 4.69
C ILE A 67 -6.60 -11.02 4.43
N ARG A 68 -6.58 -9.90 5.13
CA ARG A 68 -5.45 -8.97 5.18
C ARG A 68 -4.71 -9.18 6.49
N PHE A 69 -3.40 -9.28 6.46
CA PHE A 69 -2.62 -9.43 7.68
C PHE A 69 -1.36 -8.59 7.66
N THR A 70 -0.91 -8.23 8.87
CA THR A 70 0.26 -7.38 9.08
C THR A 70 1.37 -8.19 9.75
N GLU A 71 2.58 -8.10 9.20
CA GLU A 71 3.81 -8.54 9.82
C GLU A 71 4.67 -7.34 10.23
N GLY A 72 5.33 -7.44 11.39
CA GLY A 72 6.19 -6.36 11.92
C GLY A 72 5.42 -5.25 12.66
N GLU A 73 6.13 -4.18 13.01
CA GLU A 73 5.57 -3.02 13.74
C GLU A 73 6.24 -1.72 13.25
N GLY A 74 5.48 -0.62 13.26
CA GLY A 74 5.96 0.71 12.91
C GLY A 74 6.44 0.83 11.46
N ASP A 75 7.65 1.34 11.25
CA ASP A 75 8.21 1.62 9.92
C ASP A 75 8.59 0.35 9.12
N SER A 76 8.54 -0.82 9.77
CA SER A 76 8.80 -2.14 9.15
C SER A 76 7.53 -2.92 8.81
N GLU A 77 6.36 -2.29 8.96
CA GLU A 77 5.07 -2.92 8.75
C GLU A 77 4.91 -3.38 7.29
N LYS A 78 4.72 -4.68 7.10
CA LYS A 78 4.41 -5.29 5.80
C LYS A 78 2.99 -5.83 5.83
N ILE A 79 2.23 -5.45 4.82
CA ILE A 79 0.83 -5.84 4.67
C ILE A 79 0.76 -6.92 3.60
N TYR A 80 0.08 -8.01 3.92
CA TYR A 80 -0.11 -9.15 3.04
C TYR A 80 -1.59 -9.43 2.87
N THR A 81 -1.96 -10.02 1.75
CA THR A 81 -3.33 -10.43 1.44
C THR A 81 -3.37 -11.87 1.00
N THR A 82 -4.38 -12.59 1.46
CA THR A 82 -4.67 -13.94 1.02
C THR A 82 -6.17 -14.16 0.93
N LYS A 83 -6.59 -15.23 0.24
CA LYS A 83 -8.00 -15.61 0.17
C LYS A 83 -8.29 -16.59 1.29
N ALA A 84 -9.42 -16.40 1.97
CA ALA A 84 -9.89 -17.35 2.97
C ALA A 84 -10.10 -18.73 2.33
N PHE A 85 -9.54 -19.76 2.96
CA PHE A 85 -9.73 -21.13 2.50
C PHE A 85 -11.13 -21.63 2.89
N PRO A 86 -11.83 -22.34 2.00
CA PRO A 86 -13.17 -22.83 2.28
C PRO A 86 -13.17 -23.79 3.47
N HIS A 87 -14.14 -23.62 4.38
CA HIS A 87 -14.39 -24.48 5.54
C HIS A 87 -13.28 -24.56 6.60
N ASP A 88 -12.37 -23.58 6.68
CA ASP A 88 -11.41 -23.54 7.78
C ASP A 88 -12.07 -23.01 9.08
N VAL A 89 -12.51 -23.94 9.92
CA VAL A 89 -13.11 -23.68 11.23
C VAL A 89 -12.06 -23.50 12.33
N ASP A 90 -10.82 -23.92 12.09
CA ASP A 90 -9.73 -23.92 13.08
C ASP A 90 -8.88 -22.65 13.02
N LEU A 91 -9.07 -21.82 11.99
CA LEU A 91 -8.32 -20.58 11.81
C LEU A 91 -8.45 -19.64 13.03
N VAL A 92 -9.67 -19.39 13.50
CA VAL A 92 -9.91 -18.50 14.65
C VAL A 92 -9.21 -19.02 15.90
N LYS A 93 -9.27 -20.34 16.13
CA LYS A 93 -8.58 -20.99 17.24
C LYS A 93 -7.06 -20.84 17.12
N THR A 94 -6.51 -21.03 15.92
CA THR A 94 -5.07 -20.88 15.66
C THR A 94 -4.59 -19.45 15.90
N LEU A 95 -5.37 -18.45 15.48
CA LEU A 95 -5.08 -17.04 15.72
C LEU A 95 -5.13 -16.70 17.21
N GLN A 96 -6.15 -17.20 17.91
CA GLN A 96 -6.31 -17.03 19.36
C GLN A 96 -5.17 -17.67 20.15
N ASP A 97 -4.79 -18.92 19.81
CA ASP A 97 -3.69 -19.65 20.45
C ASP A 97 -2.34 -18.94 20.27
N LYS A 98 -2.19 -18.18 19.18
CA LYS A 98 -0.98 -17.39 18.87
C LYS A 98 -1.03 -15.96 19.40
N GLY A 99 -2.14 -15.54 20.02
CA GLY A 99 -2.31 -14.19 20.55
C GLY A 99 -2.33 -13.11 19.47
N VAL A 100 -2.76 -13.47 18.26
CA VAL A 100 -2.89 -12.54 17.13
C VAL A 100 -4.16 -11.72 17.31
N ASP A 101 -4.10 -10.41 17.07
CA ASP A 101 -5.27 -9.54 17.10
C ASP A 101 -6.05 -9.70 15.78
N PHE A 102 -7.32 -10.11 15.85
CA PHE A 102 -8.12 -10.39 14.66
C PHE A 102 -9.49 -9.72 14.68
N SER A 103 -9.89 -9.18 13.52
CA SER A 103 -11.16 -8.50 13.31
C SER A 103 -11.81 -8.95 12.01
N ALA A 104 -13.14 -8.91 11.96
CA ALA A 104 -13.92 -9.09 10.75
C ALA A 104 -14.57 -7.75 10.39
N THR A 105 -14.37 -7.30 9.15
CA THR A 105 -15.02 -6.11 8.61
C THR A 105 -16.03 -6.53 7.55
N ILE A 106 -17.27 -6.09 7.73
CA ILE A 106 -18.32 -6.17 6.72
C ILE A 106 -18.16 -4.94 5.83
N PRO A 107 -17.87 -5.09 4.52
CA PRO A 107 -17.77 -3.95 3.62
C PRO A 107 -19.09 -3.19 3.60
N ASP A 108 -19.04 -1.88 3.80
CA ASP A 108 -20.23 -1.04 3.67
C ASP A 108 -20.63 -0.98 2.18
N PRO A 109 -21.78 -1.57 1.78
CA PRO A 109 -22.20 -1.59 0.39
C PRO A 109 -22.44 -0.19 -0.19
N THR A 110 -22.60 0.83 0.66
CA THR A 110 -22.85 2.22 0.23
C THR A 110 -21.63 2.90 -0.40
N ALA A 111 -20.41 2.46 -0.08
CA ALA A 111 -19.17 2.99 -0.68
C ALA A 111 -19.11 2.74 -2.19
N ASN A 112 -19.70 1.64 -2.65
CA ASN A 112 -19.75 1.27 -4.07
C ASN A 112 -20.85 2.03 -4.84
N LEU A 113 -21.90 2.48 -4.16
CA LEU A 113 -23.04 3.16 -4.80
C LEU A 113 -22.65 4.55 -5.34
N TRP A 114 -21.78 5.28 -4.65
CA TRP A 114 -21.32 6.58 -5.13
C TRP A 114 -20.46 6.48 -6.39
N MET A 115 -19.68 5.40 -6.55
CA MET A 115 -18.93 5.16 -7.79
C MET A 115 -19.84 4.83 -8.97
N SER A 116 -20.93 4.08 -8.76
CA SER A 116 -21.91 3.83 -9.84
C SER A 116 -22.59 5.12 -10.32
N ILE A 117 -22.92 6.03 -9.39
CA ILE A 117 -23.53 7.33 -9.74
C ILE A 117 -22.57 8.14 -10.64
N LEU A 118 -21.27 8.12 -10.38
CA LEU A 118 -20.29 8.86 -11.18
C LEU A 118 -20.13 8.34 -12.62
N ILE A 119 -20.37 7.06 -12.85
CA ILE A 119 -20.25 6.43 -14.18
C ILE A 119 -21.53 6.63 -15.00
N GLU A 120 -22.70 6.70 -14.35
CA GLU A 120 -23.99 6.86 -15.01
C GLU A 120 -24.22 8.28 -15.59
N PHE A 121 -23.57 9.29 -15.02
CA PHE A 121 -23.65 10.69 -15.46
C PHE A 121 -22.44 11.18 -16.26
N GLY A 122 -21.52 10.27 -16.63
CA GLY A 122 -20.28 10.56 -17.38
C GLY A 122 -20.36 10.24 -18.87
#